data_AF-A0AAW2XBU0-F1
#
_entry.id   AF-A0AAW2XBU0-F1
#
_cell.length_a   1.000
_cell.length_b   1.000
_cell.length_c   1.000
_cell.angle_alpha   90.00
_cell.angle_beta   90.00
_cell.angle_gamma   90.00
#
_symmetry.space_group_name_H-M   'P 1'
#
loop_
_entity.id
_entity.type
_entity.pdbx_description
1 polymer ?
#
loop_
_entity_poly.entity_id
_entity_poly.type
_entity_poly.pdbx_seq_one_letter_code
_entity_poly.pdbx_strand_id
1 'polypeptide(L)' 'MCMSSEYMFLMMVILGLSNPKRIIDVYLELLIEELQNLWYVGVLMHDNVKDETFTMRVALMWTVNDLPAYGMTSG' A
#
# COMPACT_ATOMS: atom_id res chain seq x y z
N MET A 1 -5.32 21.11 -10.03
CA MET A 1 -4.96 20.07 -9.06
C MET A 1 -4.75 18.81 -9.88
N CYS A 2 -3.51 18.48 -10.24
CA CYS A 2 -3.20 17.30 -11.05
C CYS A 2 -3.02 16.07 -10.15
N MET A 3 -4.10 15.69 -9.48
CA MET A 3 -4.30 14.30 -9.09
C MET A 3 -5.62 13.93 -9.73
N SER A 4 -5.55 13.46 -10.98
CA SER A 4 -6.69 12.81 -11.62
C SER A 4 -7.12 11.70 -10.68
N SER A 5 -8.41 11.70 -10.31
CA SER A 5 -9.05 10.86 -9.27
C SER A 5 -8.90 9.34 -9.47
N GLU A 6 -8.13 8.90 -10.45
CA GLU A 6 -8.29 7.60 -11.09
C GLU A 6 -7.14 6.63 -10.80
N TYR A 7 -5.96 7.07 -10.35
CA TYR A 7 -4.82 6.15 -10.18
C TYR A 7 -3.89 6.49 -9.01
N MET A 8 -4.28 6.07 -7.80
CA MET A 8 -3.33 5.73 -6.73
C MET A 8 -3.63 4.32 -6.21
N PHE A 9 -3.69 3.35 -7.12
CA PHE A 9 -3.72 1.95 -6.73
C PHE A 9 -2.30 1.47 -6.46
N LEU A 10 -1.95 1.34 -5.18
CA LEU A 10 -0.77 0.58 -4.76
C LEU A 10 -1.14 -0.91 -4.76
N MET A 11 -0.78 -1.65 -5.82
CA MET A 11 -1.04 -3.08 -5.91
C MET A 11 0.17 -3.86 -5.38
N MET A 12 0.06 -4.39 -4.16
CA MET A 12 1.05 -5.32 -3.60
C MET A 12 0.66 -6.76 -3.98
N VAL A 13 1.40 -7.37 -4.90
CA VAL A 13 1.20 -8.78 -5.31
C VAL A 13 2.15 -9.67 -4.51
N ILE A 14 1.64 -10.40 -3.52
CA ILE A 14 2.41 -11.35 -2.73
C ILE A 14 2.44 -12.70 -3.46
N LEU A 15 3.52 -12.99 -4.19
CA LEU A 15 3.76 -14.31 -4.81
C LEU A 15 4.38 -15.27 -3.78
N GLY A 16 3.58 -16.13 -3.16
CA GLY A 16 4.04 -17.08 -2.15
C GLY A 16 3.92 -18.55 -2.57
N LEU A 17 5.04 -19.21 -2.88
CA LEU A 17 5.14 -20.67 -3.07
C LEU A 17 5.38 -21.45 -1.76
N SER A 18 5.52 -20.77 -0.62
CA SER A 18 5.80 -21.38 0.69
C SER A 18 5.05 -20.66 1.81
N ASN A 19 4.43 -21.42 2.70
CA ASN A 19 3.63 -21.02 3.88
C ASN A 19 3.13 -19.54 3.91
N PRO A 20 2.06 -19.21 3.17
CA PRO A 20 1.65 -17.83 2.89
C PRO A 20 1.29 -17.02 4.14
N LYS A 21 0.77 -17.65 5.21
CA LYS A 21 0.40 -16.93 6.45
C LYS A 21 1.59 -16.22 7.12
N ARG A 22 2.69 -16.95 7.32
CA ARG A 22 3.88 -16.41 8.01
C ARG A 22 4.57 -15.30 7.21
N ILE A 23 4.44 -15.35 5.89
CA ILE A 23 5.02 -14.37 4.98
C ILE A 23 4.14 -13.12 4.91
N ILE A 24 2.81 -13.27 4.92
CA ILE A 24 1.85 -12.17 4.92
C ILE A 24 2.03 -11.27 6.14
N ASP A 25 2.18 -11.83 7.34
CA ASP A 25 2.33 -11.04 8.57
C ASP A 25 3.55 -10.09 8.50
N VAL A 26 4.68 -10.57 7.98
CA VAL A 26 5.90 -9.76 7.78
C VAL A 26 5.69 -8.67 6.74
N TYR A 27 4.98 -8.96 5.64
CA TYR A 27 4.68 -7.94 4.62
C TYR A 27 3.71 -6.88 5.11
N LEU A 28 2.73 -7.26 5.93
CA LEU A 28 1.78 -6.31 6.50
C LEU A 28 2.48 -5.35 7.47
N GLU A 29 3.40 -5.85 8.29
CA GLU A 29 4.22 -5.02 9.19
C GLU A 29 5.05 -4.01 8.40
N LEU A 30 5.79 -4.46 7.38
CA LEU A 30 6.58 -3.59 6.50
C LEU A 30 5.70 -2.55 5.78
N LEU A 31 4.52 -2.95 5.29
CA LEU A 31 3.58 -2.04 4.62
C LEU A 31 3.06 -0.96 5.58
N ILE A 32 2.76 -1.32 6.83
CA ILE A 32 2.31 -0.36 7.84
C ILE A 32 3.42 0.65 8.12
N GLU A 33 4.67 0.21 8.30
CA GLU A 33 5.81 1.09 8.52
C GLU A 33 6.02 2.07 7.36
N GLU A 34 5.96 1.58 6.11
CA GLU A 34 6.08 2.42 4.92
C GLU A 34 4.94 3.46 4.83
N LEU A 35 3.69 3.05 5.07
CA LEU A 35 2.54 3.96 5.07
C LEU A 35 2.65 5.01 6.17
N GLN A 36 3.10 4.64 7.36
CA GLN A 36 3.35 5.60 8.44
C GLN A 36 4.42 6.62 8.03
N ASN A 37 5.52 6.17 7.43
CA ASN A 37 6.57 7.06 6.97
C ASN A 37 6.05 8.03 5.88
N LEU A 38 5.31 7.52 4.90
CA LEU A 38 4.68 8.33 3.85
C LEU A 38 3.63 9.31 4.40
N TRP A 39 2.98 8.99 5.52
CA TRP A 39 2.02 9.90 6.15
C TRP A 39 2.70 10.98 6.99
N TYR A 40 3.67 10.62 7.82
CA TYR A 40 4.31 11.55 8.77
C TYR A 40 5.39 12.40 8.10
N VAL A 41 6.29 11.77 7.33
CA VAL A 41 7.41 12.43 6.65
C VAL A 41 6.97 12.90 5.26
N GLY A 42 6.28 12.03 4.51
CA GLY A 42 5.94 12.28 3.11
C GLY A 42 7.15 12.20 2.19
N VAL A 43 6.91 12.44 0.90
CA VAL A 43 7.94 12.41 -0.16
C VAL A 43 7.92 13.72 -0.91
N LEU A 44 9.10 14.27 -1.15
CA LEU A 44 9.24 15.49 -1.95
C LEU A 44 9.04 15.13 -3.43
N MET A 45 7.99 15.67 -4.05
CA MET A 45 7.64 15.45 -5.45
C MET A 45 7.65 16.78 -6.19
N HIS A 46 8.09 16.76 -7.44
CA HIS A 46 8.09 17.93 -8.31
C HIS A 46 6.94 17.85 -9.31
N ASP A 47 6.07 18.85 -9.32
CA ASP A 47 4.99 19.00 -10.30
C ASP A 47 5.54 19.72 -11.54
N ASN A 48 5.81 18.96 -12.60
CA ASN A 48 6.35 19.49 -13.86
C ASN A 48 5.37 20.43 -14.60
N VAL A 49 4.08 20.43 -14.27
CA VAL A 49 3.09 21.33 -14.88
C VAL A 49 3.16 22.72 -14.24
N LYS A 50 3.38 22.76 -12.93
CA LYS A 50 3.44 24.00 -12.15
C LYS A 50 4.85 24.48 -11.87
N ASP A 51 5.86 23.66 -12.18
CA ASP A 51 7.27 23.87 -11.83
C ASP A 51 7.46 24.10 -10.33
N GLU A 52 6.67 23.39 -9.51
CA GLU A 52 6.64 23.55 -8.05
C GLU A 52 6.97 22.24 -7.37
N THR A 53 7.69 22.33 -6.25
CA THR A 53 8.00 21.16 -5.43
C THR A 53 7.06 21.13 -4.23
N PHE A 54 6.42 19.99 -3.98
CA PHE A 54 5.49 19.79 -2.86
C PHE A 54 5.75 18.47 -2.15
N THR A 55 5.33 18.38 -0.88
CA THR A 55 5.39 17.14 -0.11
C THR A 55 4.13 16.31 -0.36
N MET A 56 4.27 15.19 -1.04
CA MET A 56 3.22 14.20 -1.23
C MET A 56 3.10 13.30 0.00
N ARG A 57 1.88 13.05 0.47
CA ARG A 57 1.57 12.10 1.54
C ARG A 57 0.61 11.04 1.02
N VAL A 58 0.71 9.83 1.54
CA VAL A 58 -0.13 8.69 1.14
C VAL A 58 -0.94 8.22 2.34
N ALA A 59 -2.21 7.90 2.13
CA ALA A 59 -3.08 7.28 3.12
C ALA A 59 -3.78 6.07 2.50
N LEU A 60 -3.87 4.98 3.26
CA LEU A 60 -4.60 3.78 2.88
C LEU A 60 -6.07 3.92 3.28
N MET A 61 -6.99 3.87 2.30
CA MET A 61 -8.44 3.97 2.57
C MET A 61 -9.09 2.60 2.77
N TRP A 62 -8.87 1.65 1.87
CA TRP A 62 -9.40 0.29 1.97
C TRP A 62 -8.44 -0.72 1.34
N THR A 63 -8.43 -1.94 1.86
CA THR A 63 -7.75 -3.10 1.27
C THR A 63 -8.80 -4.10 0.79
N VAL A 64 -8.62 -4.62 -0.43
CA VAL A 64 -9.42 -5.74 -0.92
C VAL A 64 -8.53 -6.97 -0.82
N ASN A 65 -8.82 -7.85 0.13
CA ASN A 65 -8.06 -9.08 0.36
C ASN A 65 -8.88 -10.28 -0.08
N ASP A 66 -8.40 -10.99 -1.11
CA ASP A 66 -8.94 -12.29 -1.51
C ASP A 66 -8.18 -13.37 -0.72
N LEU A 67 -8.66 -13.68 0.49
CA LEU A 67 -8.08 -14.73 1.35
C LEU A 67 -8.94 -16.01 1.23
N PRO A 68 -8.67 -16.92 0.27
CA PRO A 68 -9.35 -18.22 0.23
C PRO A 68 -9.06 -19.07 1.48
N ALA A 69 -8.03 -18.73 2.25
CA ALA A 69 -7.55 -19.49 3.41
C ALA A 69 -8.29 -19.21 4.74
N TYR A 70 -9.25 -18.27 4.78
CA TYR A 70 -10.07 -18.06 5.99
C TYR A 70 -11.27 -19.03 6.08
N GLY A 71 -11.57 -19.76 4.99
CA GLY A 71 -12.65 -20.76 4.92
C GLY A 71 -12.26 -22.19 5.30
N MET A 72 -10.98 -22.49 5.55
CA MET A 72 -10.52 -23.83 5.97
C MET A 72 -10.32 -23.91 7.49
N THR A 73 -11.38 -23.70 8.26
CA THR A 73 -11.49 -24.19 9.64
C THR A 73 -12.95 -24.50 9.95
N SER A 74 -13.46 -25.64 9.49
CA SER A 74 -14.48 -26.43 10.18
C SER A 74 -14.62 -27.78 9.48
N GLY A 75 -14.12 -28.81 10.15
CA GLY A 75 -14.09 -30.21 9.76
C GLY A 75 -13.30 -30.97 10.82
#